data_AF-A0A139QIA1-F1
#
_entry.id   AF-A0A139QIA1-F1
#
_cell.length_a   1.000
_cell.length_b   1.000
_cell.length_c   1.000
_cell.angle_alpha   90.00
_cell.angle_beta   90.00
_cell.angle_gamma   90.00
#
_symmetry.space_group_name_H-M   'P 1'
#
loop_
_entity.id
_entity.type
_entity.pdbx_description
1 polymer ?
#
loop_
_entity_poly.entity_id
_entity_poly.type
_entity_poly.pdbx_seq_one_letter_code
_entity_poly.pdbx_strand_id
1 'polypeptide(L)'
;MVNTLLEHYGIITEPVKFLDSDKHTWLIMCLWGIWKGLGWGAIMYLAAIAGIDPELYESAQIDGANRFDLMRHITLPALMPTYLVMLMLSIANLLSNGMDQYFVFQNAFNKEHIQVLDLYVYNIGLGGSSLSFATALSMLKSVISVVLLAVVNIASKKIRGTSIV
;
A
#
# COMPACT_ATOMS: atom_id res chain seq x y z
N MET A 1 -11.21 -27.56 -0.69
CA MET A 1 -9.92 -27.95 -0.09
C MET A 1 -9.65 -27.19 1.21
N VAL A 2 -9.61 -25.85 1.23
CA VAL A 2 -9.44 -25.10 2.49
C VAL A 2 -10.67 -25.20 3.41
N ASN A 3 -11.89 -24.98 2.89
CA ASN A 3 -13.12 -25.15 3.68
C ASN A 3 -13.26 -26.57 4.22
N THR A 4 -13.02 -27.57 3.38
CA THR A 4 -13.07 -28.99 3.78
C THR A 4 -12.04 -29.35 4.87
N LEU A 5 -10.87 -28.68 4.90
CA LEU A 5 -9.89 -28.86 5.99
C LEU A 5 -10.37 -28.17 7.27
N LEU A 6 -10.85 -26.94 7.18
CA LEU A 6 -11.32 -26.17 8.33
C LEU A 6 -12.59 -26.77 8.98
N GLU A 7 -13.47 -27.37 8.16
CA GLU A 7 -14.63 -28.16 8.62
C GLU A 7 -14.19 -29.44 9.31
N HIS A 8 -13.20 -30.16 8.76
CA HIS A 8 -12.67 -31.38 9.36
C HIS A 8 -12.02 -31.15 10.73
N TYR A 9 -11.36 -29.99 10.91
CA TYR A 9 -10.79 -29.57 12.20
C TYR A 9 -11.82 -28.89 13.13
N GLY A 10 -13.09 -28.77 12.73
CA GLY A 10 -14.16 -28.21 13.57
C GLY A 10 -14.04 -26.70 13.84
N ILE A 11 -13.21 -25.99 13.07
CA ILE A 11 -12.97 -24.54 13.22
C ILE A 11 -14.14 -23.74 12.61
N ILE A 12 -14.79 -24.29 11.58
CA ILE A 12 -15.96 -23.71 10.93
C ILE A 12 -17.06 -24.75 10.74
N THR A 13 -18.31 -24.35 10.97
CA THR A 13 -19.51 -25.18 10.78
C THR A 13 -20.11 -25.02 9.38
N GLU A 14 -19.82 -23.90 8.71
CA GLU A 14 -20.27 -23.59 7.37
C GLU A 14 -19.08 -23.17 6.48
N PRO A 15 -19.09 -23.53 5.19
CA PRO A 15 -18.00 -23.24 4.27
C PRO A 15 -17.87 -21.72 4.06
N VAL A 16 -16.70 -21.18 4.39
CA VAL A 16 -16.40 -19.76 4.17
C VAL A 16 -16.30 -19.48 2.68
N LYS A 17 -17.19 -18.63 2.20
CA LYS A 17 -17.23 -18.15 0.82
C LYS A 17 -16.22 -17.02 0.61
N PHE A 18 -14.94 -17.35 0.54
CA PHE A 18 -13.85 -16.36 0.46
C PHE A 18 -13.95 -15.39 -0.73
N LEU A 19 -14.45 -15.87 -1.88
CA LEU A 19 -14.60 -15.05 -3.09
C LEU A 19 -16.06 -14.71 -3.40
N ASP A 20 -17.01 -15.44 -2.82
CA ASP A 20 -18.44 -15.40 -3.16
C ASP A 20 -19.27 -14.63 -2.10
N SER A 21 -18.59 -13.83 -1.28
CA SER A 21 -19.14 -13.01 -0.21
C SER A 21 -18.78 -11.55 -0.44
N ASP A 22 -19.76 -10.68 -0.30
CA ASP A 22 -19.60 -9.23 -0.37
C ASP A 22 -19.08 -8.61 0.94
N LYS A 23 -19.19 -9.35 2.05
CA LYS A 23 -18.76 -8.90 3.37
C LYS A 23 -17.24 -8.73 3.43
N HIS A 24 -16.78 -7.57 3.90
CA HIS A 24 -15.38 -7.22 4.12
C HIS A 24 -14.49 -7.23 2.86
N THR A 25 -15.08 -7.11 1.67
CA THR A 25 -14.35 -7.10 0.39
C THR A 25 -13.19 -6.10 0.39
N TRP A 26 -13.42 -4.87 0.87
CA TRP A 26 -12.38 -3.84 0.95
C TRP A 26 -11.19 -4.25 1.84
N LEU A 27 -11.45 -4.91 2.96
CA LEU A 27 -10.43 -5.33 3.93
C LEU A 27 -9.60 -6.48 3.35
N ILE A 28 -10.26 -7.46 2.74
CA ILE A 28 -9.59 -8.58 2.07
C ILE A 28 -8.71 -8.05 0.93
N MET A 29 -9.23 -7.16 0.08
CA MET A 29 -8.44 -6.56 -1.00
C MET A 29 -7.27 -5.73 -0.48
N CYS A 30 -7.45 -5.00 0.63
CA CYS A 30 -6.37 -4.26 1.28
C CYS A 30 -5.26 -5.20 1.78
N LEU A 31 -5.62 -6.29 2.47
CA LEU A 31 -4.65 -7.29 2.94
C LEU A 31 -3.90 -7.95 1.79
N TRP A 32 -4.59 -8.27 0.68
CA TRP A 32 -3.95 -8.78 -0.54
C TRP A 32 -2.99 -7.77 -1.16
N GLY A 33 -3.39 -6.49 -1.19
CA GLY A 33 -2.56 -5.40 -1.69
C GLY A 33 -1.29 -5.22 -0.85
N ILE A 34 -1.43 -5.25 0.48
CA ILE A 34 -0.31 -5.21 1.43
C ILE A 34 0.60 -6.41 1.17
N TRP A 35 0.06 -7.63 1.17
CA TRP A 35 0.83 -8.85 0.92
C TRP A 35 1.63 -8.80 -0.39
N LYS A 36 1.00 -8.35 -1.48
CA LYS A 36 1.65 -8.18 -2.78
C LYS A 36 2.76 -7.13 -2.73
N GLY A 37 2.55 -6.02 -2.02
CA GLY A 37 3.50 -4.91 -1.93
C GLY A 37 4.63 -5.10 -0.91
N LEU A 38 4.44 -5.96 0.09
CA LEU A 38 5.37 -6.14 1.21
C LEU A 38 6.79 -6.48 0.75
N GLY A 39 6.94 -7.33 -0.27
CA GLY A 39 8.25 -7.73 -0.78
C GLY A 39 9.08 -6.55 -1.30
N TRP A 40 8.48 -5.69 -2.12
CA TRP A 40 9.16 -4.51 -2.65
C TRP A 40 9.53 -3.52 -1.55
N GLY A 41 8.59 -3.25 -0.63
CA GLY A 41 8.85 -2.39 0.53
C GLY A 41 10.01 -2.91 1.39
N ALA A 42 10.02 -4.22 1.68
CA ALA A 42 11.07 -4.84 2.48
C ALA A 42 12.46 -4.69 1.85
N ILE A 43 12.58 -4.87 0.53
CA ILE A 43 13.87 -4.70 -0.18
C ILE A 43 14.40 -3.28 0.02
N MET A 44 13.55 -2.27 -0.19
CA MET A 44 13.95 -0.86 -0.09
C MET A 44 14.37 -0.49 1.35
N TYR A 45 13.61 -0.94 2.35
CA TYR A 45 13.96 -0.67 3.75
C TYR A 45 15.20 -1.45 4.20
N LEU A 46 15.37 -2.72 3.79
CA LEU A 46 16.57 -3.49 4.10
C LEU A 46 17.83 -2.88 3.49
N ALA A 47 17.75 -2.40 2.24
CA ALA A 47 18.85 -1.71 1.60
C ALA A 47 19.23 -0.42 2.36
N ALA A 48 18.25 0.33 2.84
CA ALA A 48 18.50 1.53 3.63
C ALA A 48 19.09 1.21 5.02
N ILE A 49 18.63 0.14 5.68
CA ILE A 49 19.21 -0.33 6.95
C ILE A 49 20.67 -0.77 6.77
N ALA A 50 20.97 -1.47 5.67
CA ALA A 50 22.32 -1.92 5.36
C ALA A 50 23.31 -0.76 5.10
N GLY A 51 22.80 0.45 4.81
CA GLY A 51 23.60 1.66 4.67
C GLY A 51 23.84 2.42 5.99
N ILE A 52 23.28 1.97 7.11
CA ILE A 52 23.50 2.60 8.42
C ILE A 52 24.87 2.18 8.96
N ASP A 53 25.63 3.14 9.47
CA ASP A 53 26.94 2.91 10.08
C ASP A 53 26.86 1.91 11.25
N PRO A 54 27.60 0.79 11.20
CA PRO A 54 27.66 -0.19 12.29
C PRO A 54 28.15 0.40 13.62
N GLU A 55 29.02 1.43 13.60
CA GLU A 55 29.58 2.03 14.82
C GLU A 55 28.49 2.63 15.73
N LEU A 56 27.38 3.11 15.15
CA LEU A 56 26.22 3.59 15.91
C LEU A 56 25.56 2.47 16.73
N TYR A 57 25.49 1.26 16.16
CA TYR A 57 24.91 0.12 16.87
C TYR A 57 25.86 -0.45 17.91
N GLU A 58 27.16 -0.47 17.64
CA GLU A 58 28.17 -0.98 18.57
C GLU A 58 28.33 -0.08 19.80
N SER A 59 28.43 1.23 19.60
CA SER A 59 28.50 2.21 20.69
C SER A 59 27.27 2.15 21.59
N ALA A 60 26.06 2.11 21.02
CA ALA A 60 24.84 2.00 21.80
C ALA A 60 24.73 0.66 22.56
N GLN A 61 25.27 -0.44 22.02
CA GLN A 61 25.34 -1.72 22.74
C GLN A 61 26.31 -1.67 23.92
N ILE A 62 27.43 -0.96 23.79
CA ILE A 62 28.37 -0.71 24.91
C ILE A 62 27.67 0.08 26.02
N ASP A 63 26.81 1.04 25.67
CA ASP A 63 25.99 1.81 26.61
C ASP A 63 24.79 1.01 27.19
N GLY A 64 24.62 -0.26 26.82
CA GLY A 64 23.60 -1.16 27.35
C GLY A 64 22.23 -1.07 26.67
N ALA A 65 22.14 -0.50 25.46
CA ALA A 65 20.89 -0.42 24.70
C ALA A 65 20.38 -1.81 24.28
N ASN A 66 19.09 -2.09 24.50
CA ASN A 66 18.46 -3.32 24.04
C ASN A 66 17.98 -3.19 22.57
N ARG A 67 17.58 -4.28 21.92
CA ARG A 67 17.16 -4.31 20.50
C ARG A 67 16.04 -3.32 20.17
N PHE A 68 15.09 -3.11 21.10
CA PHE A 68 14.03 -2.12 20.93
C PHE A 68 14.55 -0.67 21.00
N ASP A 69 15.56 -0.42 21.83
CA ASP A 69 16.18 0.90 21.94
C ASP A 69 16.96 1.24 20.68
N LEU A 70 17.72 0.28 20.15
CA LEU A 70 18.43 0.39 18.86
C LEU A 70 17.44 0.68 17.72
N MET A 71 16.33 -0.07 17.64
CA MET A 71 15.31 0.17 16.61
C MET A 71 14.69 1.57 16.71
N ARG A 72 14.38 2.03 17.93
CA ARG A 72 13.67 3.30 18.15
C ARG A 72 14.56 4.52 18.00
N HIS A 73 15.80 4.46 18.47
CA HIS A 73 16.69 5.63 18.55
C HIS A 73 17.73 5.69 17.44
N ILE A 74 18.03 4.57 16.77
CA ILE A 74 19.01 4.52 15.68
C ILE A 74 18.31 4.20 14.37
N THR A 75 17.70 3.02 14.27
CA THR A 75 17.17 2.53 12.99
C THR A 75 16.04 3.40 12.45
N LEU A 76 15.03 3.71 13.27
CA LEU A 76 13.87 4.52 12.85
C LEU A 76 14.28 5.94 12.42
N PRO A 77 15.06 6.71 13.22
CA PRO A 77 15.52 8.04 12.80
C PRO A 77 16.39 8.01 11.55
N ALA A 78 17.30 7.04 11.43
CA ALA A 78 18.16 6.89 10.25
C ALA A 78 17.35 6.54 8.98
N LEU A 79 16.23 5.82 9.11
CA LEU A 79 15.35 5.47 8.00
C LEU A 79 14.37 6.58 7.59
N MET A 80 14.16 7.62 8.42
CA MET A 80 13.21 8.70 8.13
C MET A 80 13.35 9.29 6.71
N PRO A 81 14.56 9.57 6.18
CA PRO A 81 14.72 10.10 4.84
C PRO A 81 14.19 9.16 3.76
N THR A 82 14.49 7.87 3.86
CA THR A 82 14.03 6.83 2.94
C THR A 82 12.52 6.62 3.05
N TYR A 83 12.00 6.54 4.27
CA TYR A 83 10.57 6.40 4.53
C TYR A 83 9.77 7.54 3.90
N LEU A 84 10.23 8.79 4.04
CA LEU A 84 9.56 9.95 3.44
C LEU A 84 9.56 9.91 1.90
N VAL A 85 10.64 9.42 1.28
CA VAL A 85 10.69 9.22 -0.18
C VAL A 85 9.68 8.17 -0.61
N MET A 86 9.68 7.02 0.07
CA MET A 86 8.73 5.94 -0.24
C MET A 86 7.29 6.38 -0.01
N LEU A 87 7.02 7.09 1.08
CA LEU A 87 5.70 7.65 1.38
C LEU A 87 5.24 8.61 0.28
N MET A 88 6.12 9.50 -0.18
CA MET A 88 5.83 10.44 -1.27
C MET A 88 5.45 9.70 -2.56
N LEU A 89 6.21 8.67 -2.94
CA LEU A 89 5.92 7.85 -4.11
C LEU A 89 4.62 7.05 -3.96
N SER A 90 4.35 6.49 -2.78
CA SER A 90 3.08 5.80 -2.50
C SER A 90 1.89 6.75 -2.57
N ILE A 91 2.03 7.97 -2.05
CA ILE A 91 0.95 8.96 -2.07
C ILE A 91 0.64 9.44 -3.49
N ALA A 92 1.65 9.66 -4.33
CA ALA A 92 1.43 9.96 -5.75
C ALA A 92 0.63 8.85 -6.46
N ASN A 93 0.81 7.60 -6.04
CA ASN A 93 0.10 6.43 -6.58
C ASN A 93 -1.19 6.09 -5.82
N LEU A 94 -1.61 6.88 -4.81
CA LEU A 94 -2.75 6.55 -3.96
C LEU A 94 -4.06 6.48 -4.75
N LEU A 95 -4.25 7.35 -5.74
CA LEU A 95 -5.43 7.28 -6.60
C LEU A 95 -5.31 6.17 -7.66
N SER A 96 -4.12 5.59 -7.84
CA SER A 96 -3.76 4.52 -8.77
C SER A 96 -3.57 3.18 -8.04
N ASN A 97 -4.57 2.79 -7.23
CA ASN A 97 -4.46 1.67 -6.28
C ASN A 97 -4.53 0.26 -6.90
N GLY A 98 -4.36 0.12 -8.22
CA GLY A 98 -4.18 -1.18 -8.87
C GLY A 98 -5.48 -1.82 -9.35
N MET A 99 -6.04 -1.26 -10.44
CA MET A 99 -7.22 -1.78 -11.16
C MET A 99 -7.21 -3.30 -11.35
N ASP A 100 -6.07 -3.86 -11.76
CA ASP A 100 -5.95 -5.28 -12.15
C ASP A 100 -6.39 -6.24 -11.04
N GLN A 101 -6.03 -5.93 -9.78
CA GLN A 101 -6.41 -6.77 -8.65
C GLN A 101 -7.93 -6.78 -8.48
N TYR A 102 -8.55 -5.59 -8.46
CA TYR A 102 -10.00 -5.46 -8.28
C TYR A 102 -10.76 -6.03 -9.48
N PHE A 103 -10.25 -5.88 -10.69
CA PHE A 103 -10.83 -6.45 -11.90
C PHE A 103 -10.86 -7.98 -11.85
N VAL A 104 -9.75 -8.62 -11.46
CA VAL A 104 -9.65 -10.10 -11.41
C VAL A 104 -10.54 -10.70 -10.33
N PHE A 105 -10.69 -10.03 -9.19
CA PHE A 105 -11.51 -10.53 -8.07
C PHE A 105 -12.98 -10.07 -8.13
N GLN A 106 -13.36 -9.27 -9.13
CA GLN A 106 -14.73 -8.82 -9.30
C GLN A 106 -15.65 -9.96 -9.75
N ASN A 107 -16.82 -10.07 -9.13
CA ASN A 107 -17.90 -10.97 -9.51
C ASN A 107 -19.28 -10.35 -9.26
N ALA A 108 -20.34 -11.09 -9.58
CA ALA A 108 -21.71 -10.61 -9.46
C ALA A 108 -22.12 -10.27 -8.02
N PHE A 109 -21.50 -10.89 -7.01
CA PHE A 109 -21.86 -10.73 -5.61
C PHE A 109 -21.13 -9.58 -4.93
N ASN A 110 -19.92 -9.24 -5.35
CA ASN A 110 -19.08 -8.21 -4.71
C ASN A 110 -18.93 -6.92 -5.54
N LYS A 111 -19.64 -6.80 -6.66
CA LYS A 111 -19.51 -5.69 -7.62
C LYS A 111 -19.68 -4.31 -7.00
N GLU A 112 -20.56 -4.17 -6.03
CA GLU A 112 -20.85 -2.88 -5.37
C GLU A 112 -19.70 -2.42 -4.46
N HIS A 113 -19.08 -3.35 -3.70
CA HIS A 113 -18.07 -3.00 -2.71
C HIS A 113 -16.61 -3.19 -3.17
N ILE A 114 -16.37 -3.94 -4.26
CA ILE A 114 -15.04 -4.11 -4.83
C ILE A 114 -14.64 -2.97 -5.77
N GLN A 115 -15.62 -2.13 -6.17
CA GLN A 115 -15.40 -1.12 -7.19
C GLN A 115 -14.60 0.07 -6.67
N VAL A 116 -13.38 0.21 -7.18
CA VAL A 116 -12.51 1.38 -6.97
C VAL A 116 -12.57 2.34 -8.16
N LEU A 117 -12.08 3.57 -7.96
CA LEU A 117 -12.11 4.63 -8.97
C LEU A 117 -11.56 4.17 -10.33
N ASP A 118 -10.41 3.49 -10.35
CA ASP A 118 -9.80 3.00 -11.60
C ASP A 118 -10.62 1.93 -12.29
N LEU A 119 -11.22 1.02 -11.51
CA LEU A 119 -12.11 -0.01 -12.05
C LEU A 119 -13.40 0.61 -12.60
N TYR A 120 -13.90 1.67 -11.96
CA TYR A 120 -15.02 2.45 -12.46
C TYR A 120 -14.68 3.14 -13.79
N VAL A 121 -13.55 3.83 -13.88
CA VAL A 121 -13.04 4.47 -15.11
C VAL A 121 -12.88 3.45 -16.24
N TYR A 122 -12.35 2.27 -15.93
CA TYR A 122 -12.21 1.17 -16.89
C TYR A 122 -13.56 0.68 -17.39
N ASN A 123 -14.50 0.39 -16.48
CA ASN A 123 -15.82 -0.14 -16.82
C ASN A 123 -16.64 0.83 -17.68
N ILE A 124 -16.59 2.15 -17.41
CA ILE A 124 -17.32 3.14 -18.21
C ILE A 124 -16.64 3.46 -19.55
N GLY A 125 -15.30 3.43 -19.60
CA GLY A 125 -14.53 3.75 -20.79
C GLY A 125 -14.54 2.61 -21.81
N LEU A 126 -14.10 1.43 -21.38
CA LEU A 126 -13.98 0.25 -22.24
C LEU A 126 -15.26 -0.60 -22.25
N GLY A 127 -15.98 -0.70 -21.13
CA GLY A 127 -17.22 -1.46 -21.03
C GLY A 127 -18.50 -0.70 -21.43
N GLY A 128 -18.53 0.62 -21.27
CA GLY A 128 -19.70 1.47 -21.48
C GLY A 128 -19.64 2.39 -22.72
N SER A 129 -18.62 2.25 -23.57
CA SER A 129 -18.37 3.08 -24.77
C SER A 129 -18.19 4.59 -24.53
N SER A 130 -17.99 5.05 -23.29
CA SER A 130 -17.85 6.48 -22.95
C SER A 130 -16.38 6.90 -22.79
N LEU A 131 -15.58 6.72 -23.84
CA LEU A 131 -14.13 6.96 -23.81
C LEU A 131 -13.78 8.40 -23.38
N SER A 132 -14.55 9.38 -23.86
CA SER A 132 -14.35 10.80 -23.52
C SER A 132 -14.53 11.08 -22.03
N PHE A 133 -15.53 10.45 -21.40
CA PHE A 133 -15.79 10.63 -19.97
C PHE A 133 -14.73 9.95 -19.11
N ALA A 134 -14.33 8.72 -19.48
CA ALA A 134 -13.23 8.00 -18.81
C ALA A 134 -11.90 8.76 -18.88
N THR A 135 -11.62 9.40 -20.03
CA THR A 135 -10.42 10.21 -20.23
C THR A 135 -10.43 11.45 -19.34
N ALA A 136 -11.56 12.17 -19.29
CA ALA A 136 -11.72 13.34 -18.44
C ALA A 136 -11.54 13.00 -16.94
N LEU A 137 -12.11 11.88 -16.48
CA LEU A 137 -11.94 11.42 -15.10
C LEU A 137 -10.47 11.07 -14.78
N SER A 138 -9.78 10.42 -15.73
CA SER A 138 -8.36 10.07 -15.60
C SER A 138 -7.47 11.32 -15.55
N MET A 139 -7.77 12.33 -16.35
CA MET A 139 -7.07 13.62 -16.31
C MET A 139 -7.27 14.33 -14.97
N LEU A 140 -8.50 14.39 -14.47
CA LEU A 140 -8.81 14.98 -13.17
C LEU A 140 -8.06 14.25 -12.04
N LYS A 141 -8.07 12.92 -12.07
CA LYS A 141 -7.31 12.08 -11.14
C LYS A 141 -5.82 12.42 -11.15
N SER A 142 -5.21 12.61 -12.32
CA SER A 142 -3.80 12.98 -12.44
C SER A 142 -3.53 14.33 -11.79
N VAL A 143 -4.37 15.33 -12.04
CA VAL A 143 -4.26 16.66 -11.41
C VAL A 143 -4.32 16.56 -9.88
N ILE A 144 -5.29 15.81 -9.34
CA ILE A 144 -5.41 15.60 -7.89
C ILE A 144 -4.14 14.92 -7.34
N SER A 145 -3.61 13.92 -8.04
CA SER A 145 -2.41 13.19 -7.62
C SER A 145 -1.16 14.10 -7.57
N VAL A 146 -1.02 15.00 -8.55
CA VAL A 146 0.07 16.00 -8.58
C VAL A 146 -0.06 17.02 -7.44
N VAL A 147 -1.28 17.50 -7.17
CA VAL A 147 -1.53 18.40 -6.03
C VAL A 147 -1.17 17.72 -4.71
N LEU A 148 -1.58 16.47 -4.54
CA LEU A 148 -1.29 15.69 -3.33
C LEU A 148 0.22 15.45 -3.16
N LEU A 149 0.92 15.13 -4.25
CA LEU A 149 2.38 15.02 -4.28
C LEU A 149 3.05 16.34 -3.89
N ALA A 150 2.60 17.47 -4.43
CA ALA A 150 3.15 18.79 -4.10
C ALA A 150 2.98 19.12 -2.60
N VAL A 151 1.80 18.85 -2.03
CA VAL A 151 1.52 19.05 -0.60
C VAL A 151 2.46 18.20 0.26
N VAL A 152 2.64 16.93 -0.09
CA VAL A 152 3.56 16.03 0.65
C VAL A 152 5.01 16.46 0.50
N ASN A 153 5.43 16.91 -0.68
CA ASN A 153 6.79 17.41 -0.89
C ASN A 153 7.07 18.65 -0.02
N ILE A 154 6.11 19.59 0.05
CA ILE A 154 6.21 20.77 0.92
C ILE A 154 6.28 20.35 2.39
N ALA A 155 5.43 19.42 2.82
CA ALA A 155 5.44 18.89 4.19
C ALA A 155 6.78 18.19 4.52
N SER A 156 7.30 17.37 3.61
CA SER A 156 8.58 16.68 3.74
C SER A 156 9.74 17.67 3.83
N LYS A 157 9.75 18.72 3.01
CA LYS A 157 10.77 19.79 3.06
C LYS A 157 10.83 20.44 4.44
N LYS A 158 9.69 20.66 5.09
CA LYS A 158 9.63 21.26 6.43
C LYS A 158 10.22 20.34 7.52
N ILE A 159 10.12 19.02 7.34
CA ILE A 159 10.62 18.03 8.29
C ILE A 159 12.12 17.72 8.07
N ARG A 160 12.58 17.70 6.81
CA ARG A 160 13.97 17.32 6.43
C ARG A 160 14.93 18.50 6.19
N GLY A 161 14.43 19.71 5.95
CA GLY A 161 15.27 20.86 5.57
C GLY A 161 15.79 20.86 4.13
N THR A 162 15.68 19.75 3.39
CA THR A 162 16.10 19.62 1.98
C THR A 162 14.94 19.18 1.08
N SER A 163 14.76 19.81 -0.09
CA SER A 163 13.80 19.32 -1.10
C SER A 163 14.44 18.31 -2.04
N ILE A 164 13.62 17.37 -2.52
CA ILE A 164 14.02 16.32 -3.49
C ILE A 164 13.64 16.77 -4.92
N VAL A 165 12.79 17.79 -5.01
CA VAL A 165 12.43 18.53 -6.22
C VAL A 165 12.84 19.99 -6.03
#